data_AF-A0A7T1WRF1-F1
#
_entry.id   AF-A0A7T1WRF1-F1
#
_cell.length_a   1.000
_cell.length_b   1.000
_cell.length_c   1.000
_cell.angle_alpha   90.00
_cell.angle_beta   90.00
_cell.angle_gamma   90.00
#
_symmetry.space_group_name_H-M   'P 1'
#
loop_
_entity.id
_entity.type
_entity.pdbx_description
1 polymer ?
#
loop_
_entity_poly.entity_id
_entity_poly.type
_entity_poly.pdbx_seq_one_letter_code
_entity_poly.pdbx_strand_id
1 'polypeptide(L)'
;MPQVRVLGKGARITGGIFCLLFALHTWIWVLRDFLELDFADTWKVWTGALGPTAAGLTDIPATTADDVGLGLLQIAASFAALTGAWSAGGLLAVTTVLTLAWRLPVIWHAGLHSETSAYYALQGFYDDPSLDAAWSSCIGVVLFCLPLAIVLMAGIRQWTGQPARTAQPYGTPAQAYGQPYGQPFGQGMPPQPPQPLQPPEPLLPSECPQRPTGVHALVAAVFFAVLLIFSVGWSIHAFATAGADYWFRLFTGRGTVFTLLDVSPGWDWLTLIFVGGAACVVAMLRAVSARGFSLGLAIVLLPQAVTVLWGYIQNGFFELGHAAPVVVLLGRLEILITLAGAVTLIVLALRPGVPAQPGPAPVAGGAPPFGAFPAQAPGQPPMQAHAQPYVPQQPGPVPAGPGPAGTGPAGAAYAYPPAQPAGPPPSGPAAATPPGQPPGTPPPPAGPPPSAPPSQGGGDGAPGGTFGPPPAY
;
A
#
# COMPACT_ATOMS: atom_id res chain seq x y z
N MET A 1 3.56 -11.49 21.70
CA MET A 1 3.73 -11.03 20.30
C MET A 1 2.40 -10.47 19.81
N PRO A 2 2.37 -9.32 19.10
CA PRO A 2 1.12 -8.77 18.58
C PRO A 2 0.46 -9.75 17.60
N GLN A 3 -0.86 -9.92 17.73
CA GLN A 3 -1.64 -10.79 16.84
C GLN A 3 -1.58 -10.26 15.41
N VAL A 4 -1.32 -11.18 14.47
CA VAL A 4 -1.27 -10.86 13.03
C VAL A 4 -2.69 -10.61 12.54
N ARG A 5 -2.90 -9.46 11.89
CA ARG A 5 -4.17 -9.11 11.25
C ARG A 5 -3.99 -9.17 9.73
N VAL A 6 -4.96 -9.77 9.05
CA VAL A 6 -4.99 -9.95 7.59
C VAL A 6 -6.35 -9.53 7.02
N LEU A 7 -6.36 -9.16 5.74
CA LEU A 7 -7.59 -8.79 5.07
C LEU A 7 -8.34 -10.04 4.59
N GLY A 8 -9.63 -10.12 4.91
CA GLY A 8 -10.49 -11.23 4.49
C GLY A 8 -10.61 -11.34 2.95
N LYS A 9 -10.95 -12.54 2.45
CA LYS A 9 -11.09 -12.79 1.00
C LYS A 9 -12.14 -11.87 0.35
N GLY A 10 -13.31 -11.71 0.97
CA GLY A 10 -14.37 -10.82 0.47
C GLY A 10 -13.89 -9.37 0.34
N ALA A 11 -13.30 -8.82 1.41
CA ALA A 11 -12.79 -7.45 1.40
C ALA A 11 -11.66 -7.23 0.38
N ARG A 12 -10.80 -8.23 0.15
CA ARG A 12 -9.79 -8.19 -0.93
C ARG A 12 -10.45 -8.10 -2.31
N ILE A 13 -11.40 -8.99 -2.62
CA ILE A 13 -12.05 -9.00 -3.93
C ILE A 13 -12.79 -7.68 -4.17
N THR A 14 -13.60 -7.23 -3.20
CA THR A 14 -14.31 -5.95 -3.30
C THR A 14 -13.31 -4.79 -3.46
N GLY A 15 -12.25 -4.75 -2.65
CA GLY A 15 -11.22 -3.72 -2.75
C GLY A 15 -10.49 -3.72 -4.09
N GLY A 16 -10.21 -4.88 -4.65
CA GLY A 16 -9.62 -5.01 -5.98
C GLY A 16 -10.53 -4.46 -7.08
N ILE A 17 -11.84 -4.69 -6.99
CA ILE A 17 -12.81 -4.13 -7.95
C ILE A 17 -12.85 -2.60 -7.87
N PHE A 18 -12.90 -2.02 -6.67
CA PHE A 18 -12.84 -0.56 -6.52
C PHE A 18 -11.52 0.02 -7.07
N CYS A 19 -10.39 -0.65 -6.83
CA CYS A 19 -9.10 -0.20 -7.37
C CYS A 19 -9.05 -0.28 -8.90
N LEU A 20 -9.75 -1.23 -9.53
CA LEU A 20 -9.91 -1.26 -10.99
C LEU A 20 -10.74 -0.08 -11.50
N LEU A 21 -11.81 0.30 -10.80
CA LEU A 21 -12.60 1.49 -11.14
C LEU A 21 -11.77 2.77 -11.02
N PHE A 22 -10.95 2.88 -9.97
CA PHE A 22 -10.02 4.00 -9.82
C PHE A 22 -8.97 4.03 -10.93
N ALA A 23 -8.38 2.87 -11.25
CA ALA A 23 -7.44 2.75 -12.36
C ALA A 23 -8.08 3.19 -13.68
N LEU A 24 -9.30 2.73 -13.97
CA LEU A 24 -10.03 3.12 -15.18
C LEU A 24 -10.22 4.64 -15.24
N HIS A 25 -10.65 5.26 -14.15
CA HIS A 25 -10.79 6.72 -14.09
C HIS A 25 -9.46 7.43 -14.37
N THR A 26 -8.38 7.07 -13.67
CA THR A 26 -7.06 7.71 -13.84
C THR A 26 -6.53 7.53 -15.26
N TRP A 27 -6.61 6.32 -15.81
CA TRP A 27 -6.07 6.02 -17.15
C TRP A 27 -6.90 6.62 -18.28
N ILE A 28 -8.20 6.87 -18.11
CA ILE A 28 -9.00 7.61 -19.11
C ILE A 28 -8.44 9.01 -19.31
N TRP A 29 -8.07 9.71 -18.23
CA TRP A 29 -7.49 11.06 -18.32
C TRP A 29 -6.07 11.04 -18.89
N VAL A 30 -5.23 10.08 -18.49
CA VAL A 30 -3.89 9.92 -19.08
C VAL A 30 -3.96 9.61 -20.58
N LEU A 31 -4.88 8.74 -20.99
CA LEU A 31 -5.10 8.42 -22.41
C LEU A 31 -5.66 9.60 -23.18
N ARG A 32 -6.57 10.38 -22.59
CA ARG A 32 -7.08 11.62 -23.17
C ARG A 32 -5.92 12.56 -23.52
N ASP A 33 -5.01 12.82 -22.57
CA ASP A 33 -3.86 13.71 -22.81
C ASP A 33 -2.99 13.23 -23.98
N PHE A 34 -2.71 11.92 -24.06
CA PHE A 34 -1.95 11.37 -25.18
C PHE A 34 -2.68 11.43 -26.53
N LEU A 35 -4.01 11.40 -26.52
CA LEU A 35 -4.82 11.45 -27.74
C LEU A 35 -5.09 12.89 -28.21
N GLU A 36 -5.19 13.85 -27.28
CA GLU A 36 -5.47 15.25 -27.60
C GLU A 36 -4.18 16.07 -27.82
N LEU A 37 -3.09 15.77 -27.11
CA LEU A 37 -1.85 16.57 -27.11
C LEU A 37 -0.64 15.82 -27.69
N ASP A 38 -0.82 14.60 -28.17
CA ASP A 38 0.25 13.65 -28.44
C ASP A 38 1.11 13.30 -27.20
N PHE A 39 1.82 12.17 -27.29
CA PHE A 39 2.74 11.74 -26.23
C PHE A 39 3.91 12.72 -26.04
N ALA A 40 4.43 13.31 -27.11
CA ALA A 40 5.63 14.13 -27.06
C ALA A 40 5.41 15.44 -26.30
N ASP A 41 4.28 16.12 -26.50
CA ASP A 41 4.01 17.39 -25.81
C ASP A 41 3.53 17.14 -24.38
N THR A 42 2.72 16.10 -24.15
CA THR A 42 2.42 15.62 -22.79
C THR A 42 3.69 15.34 -21.98
N TRP A 43 4.67 14.64 -22.59
CA TRP A 43 5.94 14.35 -21.96
C TRP A 43 6.77 15.61 -21.66
N LYS A 44 6.77 16.61 -22.56
CA LYS A 44 7.44 17.90 -22.30
C LYS A 44 6.81 18.63 -21.11
N VAL A 45 5.49 18.60 -20.97
CA VAL A 45 4.80 19.20 -19.80
C VAL A 45 5.19 18.45 -18.52
N TRP A 46 5.09 17.12 -18.51
CA TRP A 46 5.40 16.29 -17.35
C TRP A 46 6.86 16.39 -16.89
N THR A 47 7.78 16.74 -17.79
CA THR A 47 9.21 16.93 -17.48
C THR A 47 9.58 18.38 -17.19
N GLY A 48 8.60 19.30 -17.20
CA GLY A 48 8.82 20.73 -16.97
C GLY A 48 9.58 21.44 -18.11
N ALA A 49 9.76 20.79 -19.26
CA ALA A 49 10.54 21.31 -20.38
C ALA A 49 9.91 22.54 -21.06
N LEU A 50 8.61 22.77 -20.86
CA LEU A 50 7.89 23.91 -21.45
C LEU A 50 8.07 25.22 -20.67
N GLY A 51 8.63 25.17 -19.46
CA GLY A 51 8.89 26.34 -18.63
C GLY A 51 7.66 27.27 -18.42
N PRO A 52 7.87 28.53 -18.00
CA PRO A 52 6.82 29.54 -17.90
C PRO A 52 6.18 29.92 -19.25
N THR A 53 6.84 29.59 -20.35
CA THR A 53 6.37 29.84 -21.73
C THR A 53 5.19 28.97 -22.16
N ALA A 54 4.71 28.07 -21.28
CA ALA A 54 3.43 27.40 -21.46
C ALA A 54 2.23 28.36 -21.55
N ALA A 55 2.41 29.66 -21.23
CA ALA A 55 1.39 30.71 -21.44
C ALA A 55 0.90 30.86 -22.89
N GLY A 56 1.58 30.25 -23.88
CA GLY A 56 1.14 30.18 -25.27
C GLY A 56 0.46 28.87 -25.68
N LEU A 57 0.40 27.87 -24.79
CA LEU A 57 -0.32 26.62 -25.04
C LEU A 57 -1.81 26.88 -24.79
N THR A 58 -2.60 26.78 -25.85
CA THR A 58 -4.05 26.69 -25.75
C THR A 58 -4.49 25.42 -25.04
N ASP A 59 -3.65 24.37 -25.08
CA ASP A 59 -4.00 23.04 -24.59
C ASP A 59 -2.91 22.51 -23.64
N ILE A 60 -3.32 22.25 -22.39
CA ILE A 60 -2.46 21.77 -21.29
C ILE A 60 -3.02 20.40 -20.87
N PRO A 61 -2.17 19.39 -20.60
CA PRO A 61 -2.64 18.09 -20.18
C PRO A 61 -3.46 18.20 -18.90
N ALA A 62 -4.49 17.37 -18.81
CA ALA A 62 -5.27 17.24 -17.60
C ALA A 62 -4.48 16.56 -16.47
N THR A 63 -3.49 15.74 -16.81
CA THR A 63 -2.75 14.87 -15.88
C THR A 63 -1.29 15.25 -15.72
N THR A 64 -0.68 14.76 -14.65
CA THR A 64 0.78 14.83 -14.42
C THR A 64 1.41 13.44 -14.36
N ALA A 65 2.74 13.38 -14.20
CA ALA A 65 3.45 12.14 -13.95
C ALA A 65 2.97 11.42 -12.67
N ASP A 66 2.41 12.17 -11.71
CA ASP A 66 1.84 11.62 -10.48
C ASP A 66 0.63 10.73 -10.80
N ASP A 67 -0.24 11.13 -11.73
CA ASP A 67 -1.38 10.33 -12.18
C ASP A 67 -0.94 8.98 -12.77
N VAL A 68 0.19 8.93 -13.48
CA VAL A 68 0.76 7.66 -13.97
C VAL A 68 1.16 6.76 -12.79
N GLY A 69 1.83 7.33 -11.78
CA GLY A 69 2.17 6.63 -10.54
C GLY A 69 0.94 6.10 -9.81
N LEU A 70 -0.09 6.93 -9.65
CA LEU A 70 -1.35 6.56 -9.03
C LEU A 70 -2.07 5.45 -9.81
N GLY A 71 -2.13 5.54 -11.14
CA GLY A 71 -2.71 4.54 -12.03
C GLY A 71 -2.00 3.19 -11.93
N LEU A 72 -0.66 3.19 -11.89
CA LEU A 72 0.14 1.97 -11.70
C LEU A 72 -0.10 1.34 -10.33
N LEU A 73 -0.18 2.15 -9.27
CA LEU A 73 -0.53 1.70 -7.92
C LEU A 73 -1.93 1.06 -7.89
N GLN A 74 -2.92 1.69 -8.50
CA GLN A 74 -4.30 1.19 -8.55
C GLN A 74 -4.38 -0.18 -9.26
N ILE A 75 -3.63 -0.36 -10.36
CA ILE A 75 -3.51 -1.66 -11.05
C ILE A 75 -2.80 -2.70 -10.15
N ALA A 76 -1.67 -2.34 -9.53
CA ALA A 76 -0.91 -3.24 -8.67
C ALA A 76 -1.74 -3.70 -7.45
N ALA A 77 -2.50 -2.80 -6.84
CA ALA A 77 -3.39 -3.11 -5.73
C ALA A 77 -4.53 -4.05 -6.15
N SER A 78 -5.13 -3.79 -7.32
CA SER A 78 -6.14 -4.66 -7.93
C SER A 78 -5.61 -6.07 -8.15
N PHE A 79 -4.46 -6.19 -8.81
CA PHE A 79 -3.86 -7.49 -9.11
C PHE A 79 -3.48 -8.25 -7.83
N ALA A 80 -2.84 -7.58 -6.87
CA ALA A 80 -2.48 -8.18 -5.59
C ALA A 80 -3.72 -8.67 -4.83
N ALA A 81 -4.81 -7.91 -4.86
CA ALA A 81 -6.04 -8.28 -4.19
C ALA A 81 -6.73 -9.50 -4.83
N LEU A 82 -6.82 -9.53 -6.17
CA LEU A 82 -7.47 -10.61 -6.93
C LEU A 82 -6.67 -11.92 -6.91
N THR A 83 -5.34 -11.83 -6.92
CA THR A 83 -4.44 -12.99 -6.79
C THR A 83 -4.28 -13.48 -5.34
N GLY A 84 -4.83 -12.75 -4.37
CA GLY A 84 -4.74 -13.11 -2.95
C GLY A 84 -3.35 -12.88 -2.33
N ALA A 85 -2.52 -12.03 -2.92
CA ALA A 85 -1.19 -11.70 -2.41
C ALA A 85 -1.24 -11.10 -1.00
N TRP A 86 -0.25 -11.41 -0.17
CA TRP A 86 -0.15 -10.91 1.22
C TRP A 86 0.06 -9.39 1.30
N SER A 87 0.61 -8.77 0.26
CA SER A 87 0.78 -7.31 0.15
C SER A 87 -0.53 -6.56 -0.13
N ALA A 88 -1.61 -7.25 -0.51
CA ALA A 88 -2.86 -6.62 -0.96
C ALA A 88 -3.42 -5.63 0.06
N GLY A 89 -3.46 -5.97 1.35
CA GLY A 89 -4.02 -5.08 2.36
C GLY A 89 -3.30 -3.73 2.48
N GLY A 90 -1.97 -3.75 2.39
CA GLY A 90 -1.16 -2.52 2.40
C GLY A 90 -1.32 -1.70 1.12
N LEU A 91 -1.30 -2.37 -0.05
CA LEU A 91 -1.51 -1.72 -1.34
C LEU A 91 -2.88 -1.06 -1.42
N LEU A 92 -3.96 -1.79 -1.11
CA LEU A 92 -5.33 -1.26 -1.12
C LEU A 92 -5.48 -0.06 -0.19
N ALA A 93 -4.87 -0.08 1.00
CA ALA A 93 -4.91 1.05 1.93
C ALA A 93 -4.22 2.28 1.35
N VAL A 94 -3.01 2.15 0.81
CA VAL A 94 -2.29 3.27 0.17
C VAL A 94 -3.04 3.78 -1.04
N THR A 95 -3.54 2.90 -1.91
CA THR A 95 -4.36 3.27 -3.07
C THR A 95 -5.58 4.08 -2.65
N THR A 96 -6.33 3.63 -1.64
CA THR A 96 -7.54 4.31 -1.17
C THR A 96 -7.20 5.70 -0.64
N VAL A 97 -6.17 5.81 0.20
CA VAL A 97 -5.79 7.08 0.83
C VAL A 97 -5.24 8.06 -0.20
N LEU A 98 -4.34 7.64 -1.09
CA LEU A 98 -3.77 8.53 -2.11
C LEU A 98 -4.80 8.95 -3.16
N THR A 99 -5.68 8.04 -3.58
CA THR A 99 -6.78 8.40 -4.50
C THR A 99 -7.69 9.44 -3.86
N LEU A 100 -8.08 9.25 -2.60
CA LEU A 100 -8.86 10.25 -1.86
C LEU A 100 -8.09 11.56 -1.72
N ALA A 101 -6.83 11.49 -1.30
CA ALA A 101 -6.02 12.66 -1.04
C ALA A 101 -5.78 13.48 -2.31
N TRP A 102 -5.52 12.87 -3.46
CA TRP A 102 -5.24 13.62 -4.69
C TRP A 102 -6.51 14.06 -5.44
N ARG A 103 -7.63 13.34 -5.33
CA ARG A 103 -8.88 13.73 -6.01
C ARG A 103 -9.73 14.72 -5.21
N LEU A 104 -9.56 14.80 -3.89
CA LEU A 104 -10.31 15.76 -3.06
C LEU A 104 -9.97 17.23 -3.38
N PRO A 105 -8.69 17.64 -3.54
CA PRO A 105 -8.25 18.95 -4.05
C PRO A 105 -8.99 19.41 -5.30
N VAL A 106 -9.04 18.52 -6.29
CA VAL A 106 -9.60 18.80 -7.61
C VAL A 106 -11.07 19.24 -7.53
N ILE A 107 -11.86 18.69 -6.60
CA ILE A 107 -13.29 19.03 -6.47
C ILE A 107 -13.49 20.51 -6.17
N TRP A 108 -12.66 21.12 -5.33
CA TRP A 108 -12.81 22.54 -5.01
C TRP A 108 -11.93 23.42 -5.89
N HIS A 109 -10.81 22.92 -6.42
CA HIS A 109 -10.07 23.63 -7.47
C HIS A 109 -10.94 23.87 -8.70
N ALA A 110 -11.60 22.82 -9.20
CA ALA A 110 -12.50 22.92 -10.34
C ALA A 110 -13.82 23.62 -9.97
N GLY A 111 -14.42 23.26 -8.82
CA GLY A 111 -15.72 23.82 -8.41
C GLY A 111 -15.70 25.30 -8.03
N LEU A 112 -14.53 25.84 -7.62
CA LEU A 112 -14.36 27.27 -7.31
C LEU A 112 -13.63 28.02 -8.44
N HIS A 113 -13.32 27.36 -9.56
CA HIS A 113 -12.70 28.02 -10.69
C HIS A 113 -13.67 29.02 -11.32
N SER A 114 -13.27 30.28 -11.40
CA SER A 114 -14.02 31.32 -12.09
C SER A 114 -13.06 32.33 -12.71
N GLU A 115 -13.54 33.14 -13.65
CA GLU A 115 -12.75 34.24 -14.25
C GLU A 115 -12.17 35.18 -13.17
N THR A 116 -12.92 35.39 -12.10
CA THR A 116 -12.54 36.29 -10.98
C THR A 116 -11.63 35.63 -9.94
N SER A 117 -11.48 34.30 -9.98
CA SER A 117 -10.71 33.50 -9.02
C SER A 117 -9.97 32.37 -9.73
N ALA A 118 -8.95 32.72 -10.52
CA ALA A 118 -8.10 31.73 -11.18
C ALA A 118 -7.37 30.85 -10.14
N TYR A 119 -7.81 29.60 -10.05
CA TYR A 119 -7.11 28.55 -9.30
C TYR A 119 -5.99 27.92 -10.14
N TYR A 120 -6.27 27.66 -11.42
CA TYR A 120 -5.26 27.22 -12.37
C TYR A 120 -4.33 28.38 -12.70
N ALA A 121 -3.02 28.15 -12.58
CA ALA A 121 -1.99 29.11 -12.94
C ALA A 121 -2.04 29.46 -14.43
N LEU A 122 -2.52 28.53 -15.24
CA LEU A 122 -2.74 28.67 -16.67
C LEU A 122 -4.24 28.94 -16.89
N GLN A 123 -4.55 30.06 -17.53
CA GLN A 123 -5.92 30.53 -17.81
C GLN A 123 -6.69 29.68 -18.86
N GLY A 124 -6.24 28.45 -19.14
CA GLY A 124 -6.69 27.65 -20.29
C GLY A 124 -8.05 26.95 -20.15
N PHE A 125 -8.64 26.91 -18.94
CA PHE A 125 -9.83 26.06 -18.67
C PHE A 125 -11.15 26.84 -18.54
N TYR A 126 -11.23 28.07 -19.05
CA TYR A 126 -12.48 28.83 -19.06
C TYR A 126 -13.46 28.25 -20.09
N ASP A 127 -14.69 27.96 -19.66
CA ASP A 127 -15.76 27.34 -20.48
C ASP A 127 -15.38 25.99 -21.13
N ASP A 128 -14.42 25.24 -20.55
CA ASP A 128 -14.03 23.92 -21.03
C ASP A 128 -14.90 22.80 -20.41
N PRO A 129 -15.66 22.01 -21.22
CA PRO A 129 -16.42 20.86 -20.74
C PRO A 129 -15.58 19.82 -19.97
N SER A 130 -14.26 19.79 -20.19
CA SER A 130 -13.35 18.91 -19.47
C SER A 130 -13.25 19.26 -17.98
N LEU A 131 -13.42 20.54 -17.62
CA LEU A 131 -13.47 21.00 -16.23
C LEU A 131 -14.66 20.37 -15.48
N ASP A 132 -15.85 20.42 -16.08
CA ASP A 132 -17.07 19.82 -15.52
C ASP A 132 -16.97 18.29 -15.43
N ALA A 133 -16.36 17.66 -16.44
CA ALA A 133 -16.12 16.23 -16.45
C ALA A 133 -15.12 15.80 -15.36
N ALA A 134 -14.03 16.55 -15.16
CA ALA A 134 -13.05 16.29 -14.11
C ALA A 134 -13.68 16.48 -12.73
N TRP A 135 -14.41 17.57 -12.53
CA TRP A 135 -15.10 17.87 -11.29
C TRP A 135 -16.09 16.75 -10.90
N SER A 136 -17.00 16.41 -11.81
CA SER A 136 -18.03 15.39 -11.57
C SER A 136 -17.45 13.98 -11.38
N SER A 137 -16.44 13.61 -12.17
CA SER A 137 -15.79 12.30 -12.04
C SER A 137 -14.95 12.19 -10.76
N CYS A 138 -14.27 13.26 -10.32
CA CYS A 138 -13.55 13.29 -9.05
C CYS A 138 -14.50 13.17 -7.85
N ILE A 139 -15.68 13.79 -7.89
CA ILE A 139 -16.74 13.59 -6.87
C ILE A 139 -17.10 12.11 -6.77
N GLY A 140 -17.36 11.45 -7.90
CA GLY A 140 -17.67 10.02 -7.92
C GLY A 140 -16.57 9.15 -7.31
N VAL A 141 -15.31 9.42 -7.64
CA VAL A 141 -14.15 8.69 -7.11
C VAL A 141 -13.98 8.89 -5.60
N VAL A 142 -14.12 10.13 -5.12
CA VAL A 142 -14.06 10.44 -3.67
C VAL A 142 -15.18 9.74 -2.93
N LEU A 143 -16.40 9.71 -3.47
CA LEU A 143 -17.53 8.99 -2.88
C LEU A 143 -17.28 7.48 -2.84
N PHE A 144 -16.58 6.90 -3.83
CA PHE A 144 -16.20 5.49 -3.83
C PHE A 144 -15.05 5.14 -2.88
N CYS A 145 -14.21 6.10 -2.50
CA CYS A 145 -13.16 5.88 -1.50
C CYS A 145 -13.75 5.58 -0.11
N LEU A 146 -14.89 6.16 0.25
CA LEU A 146 -15.56 5.96 1.54
C LEU A 146 -16.04 4.51 1.78
N PRO A 147 -16.87 3.89 0.92
CA PRO A 147 -17.26 2.50 1.09
C PRO A 147 -16.07 1.55 1.01
N LEU A 148 -15.06 1.85 0.17
CA LEU A 148 -13.84 1.06 0.15
C LEU A 148 -13.10 1.12 1.50
N ALA A 149 -12.92 2.30 2.09
CA ALA A 149 -12.31 2.44 3.42
C ALA A 149 -13.08 1.63 4.49
N ILE A 150 -14.42 1.67 4.46
CA ILE A 150 -15.27 0.88 5.35
C ILE A 150 -15.05 -0.63 5.13
N VAL A 151 -15.04 -1.09 3.87
CA VAL A 151 -14.80 -2.49 3.52
C VAL A 151 -13.43 -2.96 3.96
N LEU A 152 -12.39 -2.13 3.81
CA LEU A 152 -11.04 -2.45 4.26
C LEU A 152 -11.00 -2.60 5.77
N MET A 153 -11.56 -1.64 6.52
CA MET A 153 -11.61 -1.66 7.98
C MET A 153 -12.42 -2.84 8.52
N ALA A 154 -13.63 -3.06 8.00
CA ALA A 154 -14.50 -4.19 8.39
C ALA A 154 -13.93 -5.55 7.95
N GLY A 155 -13.09 -5.56 6.92
CA GLY A 155 -12.44 -6.74 6.37
C GLY A 155 -11.25 -7.25 7.17
N ILE A 156 -10.74 -6.47 8.14
CA ILE A 156 -9.58 -6.84 8.95
C ILE A 156 -9.96 -7.98 9.90
N ARG A 157 -9.26 -9.11 9.79
CA ARG A 157 -9.47 -10.30 10.61
C ARG A 157 -8.18 -10.73 11.29
N GLN A 158 -8.30 -11.32 12.47
CA GLN A 158 -7.17 -11.99 13.12
C GLN A 158 -6.81 -13.25 12.32
N TRP A 159 -5.53 -13.41 12.02
CA TRP A 159 -5.02 -14.62 11.40
C TRP A 159 -4.71 -15.64 12.49
N THR A 160 -5.43 -16.77 12.47
CA THR A 160 -5.33 -17.83 13.49
C THR A 160 -4.26 -18.88 13.17
N GLY A 161 -3.65 -18.81 11.98
CA GLY A 161 -2.66 -19.81 11.54
C GLY A 161 -3.25 -21.21 11.30
N GLN A 162 -4.56 -21.38 11.39
CA GLN A 162 -5.21 -22.60 10.94
C GLN A 162 -5.72 -22.38 9.52
N PRO A 163 -5.48 -23.33 8.58
CA PRO A 163 -6.19 -23.31 7.31
C PRO A 163 -7.67 -23.24 7.65
N ALA A 164 -8.42 -22.41 6.91
CA ALA A 164 -9.87 -22.35 7.08
C ALA A 164 -10.34 -23.80 6.97
N ARG A 165 -10.71 -24.43 8.10
CA ARG A 165 -11.29 -25.76 8.09
C ARG A 165 -12.44 -25.60 7.13
N THR A 166 -12.31 -26.15 5.92
CA THR A 166 -13.43 -26.29 4.99
C THR A 166 -14.52 -26.83 5.87
N ALA A 167 -15.53 -26.00 6.14
CA ALA A 167 -16.54 -26.31 7.15
C ALA A 167 -16.90 -27.75 6.89
N GLN A 168 -16.47 -28.67 7.78
CA GLN A 168 -16.71 -30.08 7.55
C GLN A 168 -18.20 -30.11 7.31
N PRO A 169 -18.67 -30.53 6.13
CA PRO A 169 -20.07 -30.41 5.79
C PRO A 169 -20.78 -31.03 6.97
N TYR A 170 -21.51 -30.23 7.73
CA TYR A 170 -22.33 -30.73 8.83
C TYR A 170 -23.59 -31.38 8.24
N GLY A 171 -23.40 -32.03 7.10
CA GLY A 171 -24.31 -32.89 6.39
C GLY A 171 -23.65 -34.26 6.41
N THR A 172 -24.49 -35.24 6.73
CA THR A 172 -24.26 -36.68 6.53
C THR A 172 -23.25 -36.93 5.41
N PRO A 173 -22.23 -37.78 5.65
CA PRO A 173 -21.22 -38.08 4.63
C PRO A 173 -21.90 -38.32 3.30
N ALA A 174 -21.49 -37.59 2.26
CA ALA A 174 -22.07 -37.73 0.93
C ALA A 174 -22.10 -39.23 0.59
N GLN A 175 -23.31 -39.81 0.54
CA GLN A 175 -23.48 -41.18 0.11
C GLN A 175 -22.81 -41.29 -1.25
N ALA A 176 -21.80 -42.15 -1.36
CA ALA A 176 -21.05 -42.33 -2.59
C ALA A 176 -22.04 -42.53 -3.75
N TYR A 177 -21.97 -41.67 -4.77
CA TYR A 177 -22.83 -41.70 -5.94
C TYR A 177 -22.67 -43.08 -6.61
N GLY A 178 -23.66 -43.95 -6.44
CA GLY A 178 -23.58 -45.36 -6.82
C GLY A 178 -24.01 -46.37 -5.75
N GLN A 179 -24.27 -45.94 -4.51
CA GLN A 179 -24.96 -46.81 -3.53
C GLN A 179 -26.42 -47.01 -3.97
N PRO A 180 -26.85 -48.24 -4.32
CA PRO A 180 -28.21 -48.51 -4.78
C PRO A 180 -29.21 -48.10 -3.70
N TYR A 181 -30.24 -47.34 -4.09
CA TYR A 181 -31.40 -47.06 -3.24
C TYR A 181 -32.03 -48.39 -2.80
N GLY A 182 -31.73 -48.84 -1.56
CA GLY A 182 -32.31 -50.06 -1.00
C GLY A 182 -31.38 -50.98 -0.21
N GLN A 183 -30.08 -50.69 -0.08
CA GLN A 183 -29.24 -51.44 0.88
C GLN A 183 -29.60 -51.03 2.32
N PRO A 184 -30.20 -51.93 3.14
CA PRO A 184 -30.49 -51.62 4.53
C PRO A 184 -29.17 -51.31 5.26
N PHE A 185 -29.09 -50.10 5.82
CA PHE A 185 -28.00 -49.70 6.69
C PHE A 185 -27.97 -50.64 7.90
N GLY A 186 -27.09 -51.63 7.85
CA GLY A 186 -26.82 -52.50 9.00
C GLY A 186 -26.98 -53.96 8.68
N GLN A 187 -25.91 -54.57 8.16
CA GLN A 187 -25.48 -55.92 8.54
C GLN A 187 -24.14 -56.20 7.87
N GLY A 188 -23.04 -56.00 8.60
CA GLY A 188 -21.78 -56.68 8.28
C GLY A 188 -20.52 -55.82 8.07
N MET A 189 -20.61 -54.50 7.91
CA MET A 189 -19.38 -53.70 7.97
C MET A 189 -19.00 -53.47 9.44
N PRO A 190 -17.85 -53.99 9.91
CA PRO A 190 -17.36 -53.67 11.24
C PRO A 190 -17.21 -52.15 11.34
N PRO A 191 -17.56 -51.55 12.50
CA PRO A 191 -17.38 -50.12 12.72
C PRO A 191 -15.95 -49.76 12.34
N GLN A 192 -15.82 -48.92 11.32
CA GLN A 192 -14.52 -48.49 10.83
C GLN A 192 -13.83 -47.83 12.04
N PRO A 193 -12.63 -48.30 12.43
CA PRO A 193 -11.95 -47.76 13.59
C PRO A 193 -11.83 -46.24 13.40
N PRO A 194 -12.03 -45.45 14.47
CA PRO A 194 -11.89 -44.00 14.40
C PRO A 194 -10.58 -43.69 13.70
N GLN A 195 -10.64 -43.03 12.53
CA GLN A 195 -9.41 -42.65 11.86
C GLN A 195 -8.61 -41.82 12.85
N PRO A 196 -7.33 -42.15 13.09
CA PRO A 196 -6.48 -41.34 13.95
C PRO A 196 -6.58 -39.90 13.45
N LEU A 197 -6.92 -38.98 14.35
CA LEU A 197 -6.88 -37.54 14.06
C LEU A 197 -5.48 -37.25 13.51
N GLN A 198 -5.38 -37.10 12.19
CA GLN A 198 -4.12 -36.73 11.57
C GLN A 198 -3.72 -35.39 12.17
N PRO A 199 -2.48 -35.27 12.69
CA PRO A 199 -1.96 -33.98 13.12
C PRO A 199 -2.13 -33.00 11.96
N PRO A 200 -2.65 -31.78 12.21
CA PRO A 200 -2.77 -30.77 11.16
C PRO A 200 -1.43 -30.64 10.44
N GLU A 201 -1.44 -30.78 9.11
CA GLU A 201 -0.23 -30.56 8.33
C GLU A 201 0.30 -29.14 8.61
N PRO A 202 1.61 -28.98 8.85
CA PRO A 202 2.19 -27.66 9.03
C PRO A 202 1.94 -26.81 7.79
N LEU A 203 1.45 -25.58 7.98
CA LEU A 203 1.29 -24.63 6.88
C LEU A 203 2.62 -24.40 6.16
N LEU A 204 2.58 -24.37 4.83
CA LEU A 204 3.77 -24.06 4.05
C LEU A 204 4.17 -22.59 4.30
N PRO A 205 5.47 -22.24 4.31
CA PRO A 205 5.91 -20.84 4.47
C PRO A 205 5.29 -19.84 3.50
N SER A 206 4.88 -20.29 2.31
CA SER A 206 4.16 -19.51 1.28
C SER A 206 2.71 -19.18 1.66
N GLU A 207 2.08 -20.01 2.49
CA GLU A 207 0.70 -19.87 2.95
C GLU A 207 0.58 -18.99 4.20
N CYS A 208 1.71 -18.61 4.79
CA CYS A 208 1.75 -17.73 5.94
C CYS A 208 1.85 -16.26 5.50
N PRO A 209 1.16 -15.33 6.19
CA PRO A 209 1.32 -13.90 5.97
C PRO A 209 2.79 -13.50 6.09
N GLN A 210 3.32 -12.76 5.13
CA GLN A 210 4.75 -12.44 5.09
C GLN A 210 5.03 -11.03 5.61
N ARG A 211 5.88 -10.91 6.63
CA ARG A 211 6.41 -9.65 7.15
C ARG A 211 7.62 -9.18 6.33
N PRO A 212 7.94 -7.88 6.32
CA PRO A 212 9.19 -7.41 5.73
C PRO A 212 10.40 -8.05 6.44
N THR A 213 11.45 -8.32 5.67
CA THR A 213 12.77 -8.68 6.22
C THR A 213 13.30 -7.52 7.06
N GLY A 214 14.31 -7.78 7.91
CA GLY A 214 14.92 -6.71 8.71
C GLY A 214 15.49 -5.58 7.84
N VAL A 215 16.16 -5.95 6.75
CA VAL A 215 16.71 -5.00 5.78
C VAL A 215 15.61 -4.20 5.09
N HIS A 216 14.54 -4.84 4.60
CA HIS A 216 13.39 -4.13 4.02
C HIS A 216 12.83 -3.11 5.00
N ALA A 217 12.49 -3.54 6.21
CA ALA A 217 11.88 -2.67 7.22
C ALA A 217 12.76 -1.46 7.56
N LEU A 218 14.07 -1.67 7.71
CA LEU A 218 15.02 -0.60 7.97
C LEU A 218 15.09 0.39 6.79
N VAL A 219 15.28 -0.10 5.57
CA VAL A 219 15.37 0.74 4.36
C VAL A 219 14.07 1.54 4.18
N ALA A 220 12.92 0.91 4.35
CA ALA A 220 11.63 1.59 4.27
C ALA A 220 11.47 2.68 5.34
N ALA A 221 11.79 2.38 6.59
CA ALA A 221 11.70 3.35 7.68
C ALA A 221 12.61 4.56 7.45
N VAL A 222 13.88 4.32 7.07
CA VAL A 222 14.84 5.40 6.77
C VAL A 222 14.38 6.22 5.57
N PHE A 223 14.00 5.57 4.48
CA PHE A 223 13.54 6.25 3.27
C PHE A 223 12.34 7.16 3.55
N PHE A 224 11.29 6.65 4.17
CA PHE A 224 10.10 7.45 4.47
C PHE A 224 10.33 8.52 5.54
N ALA A 225 11.24 8.30 6.50
CA ALA A 225 11.64 9.33 7.44
C ALA A 225 12.37 10.49 6.74
N VAL A 226 13.26 10.18 5.78
CA VAL A 226 13.96 11.20 4.99
C VAL A 226 12.99 11.99 4.12
N LEU A 227 12.06 11.31 3.41
CA LEU A 227 11.02 12.00 2.65
C LEU A 227 10.17 12.93 3.53
N LEU A 228 9.77 12.46 4.72
CA LEU A 228 9.02 13.27 5.67
C LEU A 228 9.81 14.53 6.09
N ILE A 229 11.11 14.40 6.32
CA ILE A 229 11.98 15.54 6.64
C ILE A 229 12.01 16.55 5.48
N PHE A 230 12.14 16.08 4.23
CA PHE A 230 12.08 16.97 3.07
C PHE A 230 10.72 17.65 2.93
N SER A 231 9.61 16.93 3.00
CA SER A 231 8.27 17.51 2.89
C SER A 231 7.98 18.55 3.98
N VAL A 232 8.37 18.27 5.23
CA VAL A 232 8.27 19.25 6.33
C VAL A 232 9.21 20.44 6.08
N GLY A 233 10.44 20.18 5.66
CA GLY A 233 11.44 21.19 5.35
C GLY A 233 10.98 22.16 4.26
N TRP A 234 10.41 21.65 3.17
CA TRP A 234 9.86 22.47 2.08
C TRP A 234 8.67 23.31 2.51
N SER A 235 7.77 22.73 3.32
CA SER A 235 6.65 23.49 3.89
C SER A 235 7.11 24.64 4.78
N ILE A 236 8.09 24.39 5.67
CA ILE A 236 8.67 25.43 6.53
C ILE A 236 9.42 26.47 5.69
N HIS A 237 10.18 26.03 4.68
CA HIS A 237 10.93 26.92 3.80
C HIS A 237 9.98 27.86 3.05
N ALA A 238 8.91 27.33 2.43
CA ALA A 238 7.90 28.13 1.74
C ALA A 238 7.24 29.16 2.66
N PHE A 239 6.90 28.76 3.89
CA PHE A 239 6.36 29.68 4.89
C PHE A 239 7.36 30.78 5.26
N ALA A 240 8.63 30.42 5.45
CA ALA A 240 9.66 31.34 5.91
C ALA A 240 10.11 32.34 4.84
N THR A 241 10.16 31.93 3.56
CA THR A 241 10.67 32.79 2.48
C THR A 241 9.59 33.62 1.82
N ALA A 242 8.39 33.07 1.62
CA ALA A 242 7.32 33.72 0.87
C ALA A 242 6.14 34.17 1.76
N GLY A 243 6.16 33.84 3.05
CA GLY A 243 5.17 34.27 4.04
C GLY A 243 3.91 33.39 4.09
N ALA A 244 3.06 33.69 5.08
CA ALA A 244 1.86 32.89 5.38
C ALA A 244 0.82 32.90 4.24
N ASP A 245 0.65 34.03 3.55
CA ASP A 245 -0.33 34.15 2.46
C ASP A 245 0.03 33.25 1.28
N TYR A 246 1.29 33.23 0.87
CA TYR A 246 1.77 32.34 -0.18
C TYR A 246 1.70 30.88 0.24
N TRP A 247 2.12 30.58 1.48
CA TRP A 247 2.00 29.23 2.02
C TRP A 247 0.55 28.74 1.99
N PHE A 248 -0.43 29.57 2.37
CA PHE A 248 -1.86 29.22 2.27
C PHE A 248 -2.34 29.06 0.82
N ARG A 249 -1.76 29.79 -0.13
CA ARG A 249 -2.01 29.57 -1.57
C ARG A 249 -1.55 28.20 -2.04
N LEU A 250 -0.42 27.68 -1.53
CA LEU A 250 0.04 26.31 -1.85
C LEU A 250 -0.94 25.23 -1.38
N PHE A 251 -1.66 25.45 -0.27
CA PHE A 251 -2.72 24.53 0.16
C PHE A 251 -4.00 24.74 -0.61
N THR A 252 -4.38 26.00 -0.81
CA THR A 252 -5.58 26.38 -1.57
C THR A 252 -5.41 26.18 -3.08
N GLY A 253 -4.25 25.77 -3.59
CA GLY A 253 -4.02 25.61 -5.03
C GLY A 253 -4.10 26.92 -5.83
N ARG A 254 -4.46 28.07 -5.20
CA ARG A 254 -4.78 29.31 -5.89
C ARG A 254 -3.55 29.86 -6.63
N GLY A 255 -3.56 29.74 -7.95
CA GLY A 255 -2.48 30.18 -8.84
C GLY A 255 -1.26 29.26 -8.82
N THR A 256 -1.40 28.02 -8.35
CA THR A 256 -0.29 27.07 -8.19
C THR A 256 -0.54 25.72 -8.87
N VAL A 257 -1.79 25.44 -9.24
CA VAL A 257 -2.21 24.21 -9.93
C VAL A 257 -2.00 24.42 -11.43
N PHE A 258 -1.26 23.54 -12.08
CA PHE A 258 -0.93 23.69 -13.51
C PHE A 258 -1.79 22.84 -14.42
N THR A 259 -2.18 21.64 -13.97
CA THR A 259 -3.02 20.71 -14.74
C THR A 259 -4.36 20.48 -14.04
N LEU A 260 -5.33 19.97 -14.78
CA LEU A 260 -6.71 19.83 -14.32
C LEU A 260 -6.86 18.90 -13.10
N LEU A 261 -6.09 17.80 -13.08
CA LEU A 261 -6.09 16.80 -12.02
C LEU A 261 -4.91 16.94 -11.05
N ASP A 262 -4.15 18.04 -11.16
CA ASP A 262 -2.97 18.26 -10.32
C ASP A 262 -3.35 18.35 -8.84
N VAL A 263 -2.41 17.93 -8.00
CA VAL A 263 -2.48 18.15 -6.57
C VAL A 263 -1.68 19.42 -6.25
N SER A 264 -2.27 20.35 -5.49
CA SER A 264 -1.54 21.52 -5.07
C SER A 264 -0.31 21.13 -4.24
N PRO A 265 0.85 21.82 -4.36
CA PRO A 265 2.09 21.38 -3.71
C PRO A 265 1.96 21.25 -2.18
N GLY A 266 1.23 22.16 -1.53
CA GLY A 266 0.99 22.06 -0.09
C GLY A 266 0.21 20.80 0.28
N TRP A 267 -0.79 20.44 -0.53
CA TRP A 267 -1.59 19.25 -0.30
C TRP A 267 -0.81 17.96 -0.53
N ASP A 268 0.08 17.95 -1.51
CA ASP A 268 0.99 16.81 -1.73
C ASP A 268 1.94 16.62 -0.55
N TRP A 269 2.56 17.71 -0.05
CA TRP A 269 3.40 17.65 1.15
C TRP A 269 2.66 17.09 2.36
N LEU A 270 1.42 17.52 2.63
CA LEU A 270 0.62 16.94 3.72
C LEU A 270 0.36 15.46 3.50
N THR A 271 0.00 15.08 2.28
CA THR A 271 -0.26 13.69 1.92
C THR A 271 0.97 12.82 2.20
N LEU A 272 2.15 13.26 1.78
CA LEU A 272 3.41 12.56 2.03
C LEU A 272 3.81 12.54 3.49
N ILE A 273 3.58 13.62 4.24
CA ILE A 273 3.83 13.66 5.69
C ILE A 273 2.98 12.61 6.41
N PHE A 274 1.68 12.55 6.12
CA PHE A 274 0.78 11.61 6.79
C PHE A 274 0.97 10.17 6.31
N VAL A 275 0.97 9.95 5.00
CA VAL A 275 1.07 8.61 4.42
C VAL A 275 2.49 8.07 4.56
N GLY A 276 3.52 8.87 4.30
CA GLY A 276 4.92 8.52 4.54
C GLY A 276 5.23 8.33 6.02
N GLY A 277 4.67 9.16 6.91
CA GLY A 277 4.76 8.97 8.36
C GLY A 277 4.15 7.63 8.80
N ALA A 278 2.95 7.30 8.31
CA ALA A 278 2.32 6.00 8.56
C ALA A 278 3.17 4.85 8.00
N ALA A 279 3.72 4.99 6.79
CA ALA A 279 4.62 3.99 6.19
C ALA A 279 5.85 3.74 7.06
N CYS A 280 6.47 4.81 7.56
CA CYS A 280 7.63 4.76 8.44
C CYS A 280 7.30 3.99 9.73
N VAL A 281 6.20 4.34 10.41
CA VAL A 281 5.76 3.66 11.63
C VAL A 281 5.47 2.17 11.38
N VAL A 282 4.72 1.87 10.32
CA VAL A 282 4.35 0.49 9.97
C VAL A 282 5.59 -0.35 9.60
N ALA A 283 6.59 0.26 8.95
CA ALA A 283 7.89 -0.35 8.67
C ALA A 283 8.70 -0.61 9.94
N MET A 284 8.82 0.37 10.84
CA MET A 284 9.50 0.21 12.14
C MET A 284 8.86 -0.90 12.99
N LEU A 285 7.54 -1.00 12.98
CA LEU A 285 6.79 -2.06 13.67
C LEU A 285 6.86 -3.43 12.95
N ARG A 286 7.46 -3.49 11.75
CA ARG A 286 7.54 -4.67 10.89
C ARG A 286 6.18 -5.35 10.71
N ALA A 287 5.13 -4.54 10.58
CA ALA A 287 3.78 -5.05 10.37
C ALA A 287 3.67 -5.78 9.02
N VAL A 288 2.73 -6.71 8.90
CA VAL A 288 2.50 -7.45 7.64
C VAL A 288 2.11 -6.50 6.50
N SER A 289 1.38 -5.43 6.80
CA SER A 289 1.00 -4.40 5.84
C SER A 289 2.19 -3.58 5.31
N ALA A 290 3.33 -3.54 6.02
CA ALA A 290 4.48 -2.71 5.66
C ALA A 290 4.97 -2.95 4.24
N ARG A 291 4.97 -4.21 3.78
CA ARG A 291 5.42 -4.57 2.43
C ARG A 291 4.54 -3.97 1.34
N GLY A 292 3.22 -4.11 1.50
CA GLY A 292 2.27 -3.54 0.56
C GLY A 292 2.29 -2.02 0.59
N PHE A 293 2.41 -1.43 1.79
CA PHE A 293 2.46 0.01 1.98
C PHE A 293 3.71 0.62 1.33
N SER A 294 4.89 0.06 1.60
CA SER A 294 6.15 0.55 1.04
C SER A 294 6.24 0.34 -0.48
N LEU A 295 5.74 -0.79 -0.99
CA LEU A 295 5.67 -1.05 -2.42
C LEU A 295 4.72 -0.05 -3.09
N GLY A 296 3.56 0.22 -2.47
CA GLY A 296 2.58 1.12 -3.05
C GLY A 296 3.11 2.56 -3.19
N LEU A 297 3.73 3.09 -2.13
CA LEU A 297 4.37 4.40 -2.20
C LEU A 297 5.54 4.44 -3.19
N ALA A 298 6.36 3.39 -3.24
CA ALA A 298 7.47 3.34 -4.19
C ALA A 298 6.98 3.31 -5.65
N ILE A 299 5.87 2.64 -5.95
CA ILE A 299 5.26 2.63 -7.29
C ILE A 299 4.75 4.03 -7.66
N VAL A 300 4.09 4.74 -6.73
CA VAL A 300 3.55 6.07 -6.99
C VAL A 300 4.64 7.11 -7.22
N LEU A 301 5.69 7.10 -6.39
CA LEU A 301 6.75 8.10 -6.45
C LEU A 301 7.70 7.93 -7.64
N LEU A 302 7.75 6.73 -8.24
CA LEU A 302 8.75 6.41 -9.25
C LEU A 302 8.57 7.22 -10.56
N PRO A 303 7.38 7.28 -11.19
CA PRO A 303 7.20 8.05 -12.42
C PRO A 303 7.58 9.52 -12.27
N GLN A 304 7.15 10.17 -11.20
CA GLN A 304 7.48 11.56 -10.89
C GLN A 304 8.99 11.76 -10.71
N ALA A 305 9.66 10.91 -9.90
CA ALA A 305 11.10 11.01 -9.71
C ALA A 305 11.87 10.86 -11.03
N VAL A 306 11.39 10.00 -11.94
CA VAL A 306 11.98 9.82 -13.27
C VAL A 306 11.75 11.05 -14.16
N THR A 307 10.54 11.60 -14.21
CA THR A 307 10.24 12.76 -15.06
C THR A 307 10.96 14.02 -14.60
N VAL A 308 11.03 14.26 -13.29
CA VAL A 308 11.75 15.43 -12.76
C VAL A 308 13.26 15.26 -12.96
N LEU A 309 13.82 14.06 -12.74
CA LEU A 309 15.24 13.81 -13.05
C LEU A 309 15.54 14.02 -14.54
N TRP A 310 14.65 13.57 -15.43
CA TRP A 310 14.78 13.81 -16.87
C TRP A 310 14.80 15.31 -17.19
N GLY A 311 13.87 16.08 -16.60
CA GLY A 311 13.86 17.53 -16.71
C GLY A 311 15.17 18.18 -16.27
N TYR A 312 15.76 17.71 -15.16
CA TYR A 312 17.06 18.22 -14.70
C TYR A 312 18.23 17.85 -15.61
N ILE A 313 18.21 16.65 -16.21
CA ILE A 313 19.24 16.25 -17.17
C ILE A 313 19.21 17.15 -18.40
N GLN A 314 18.00 17.45 -18.91
CA GLN A 314 17.84 18.34 -20.07
C GLN A 314 18.26 19.78 -19.79
N ASN A 315 18.06 20.26 -18.56
CA ASN A 315 18.37 21.63 -18.14
C ASN A 315 19.73 21.77 -17.43
N GLY A 316 20.64 20.80 -17.58
CA GLY A 316 21.96 20.84 -16.94
C GLY A 316 21.94 20.43 -15.46
N PHE A 317 21.94 19.12 -15.21
CA PHE A 317 21.84 18.54 -13.86
C PHE A 317 22.90 19.04 -12.86
N PHE A 318 24.04 19.55 -13.32
CA PHE A 318 25.11 20.07 -12.45
C PHE A 318 25.10 21.60 -12.31
N GLU A 319 24.23 22.31 -13.01
CA GLU A 319 24.17 23.77 -12.99
C GLU A 319 23.30 24.25 -11.83
N LEU A 320 23.90 24.59 -10.68
CA LEU A 320 23.14 24.92 -9.46
C LEU A 320 22.50 26.32 -9.46
N GLY A 321 22.85 27.17 -10.44
CA GLY A 321 22.45 28.58 -10.45
C GLY A 321 23.17 29.43 -9.40
N HIS A 322 23.08 30.75 -9.53
CA HIS A 322 23.75 31.70 -8.62
C HIS A 322 22.86 32.18 -7.46
N ALA A 323 21.54 32.23 -7.66
CA ALA A 323 20.61 32.84 -6.70
C ALA A 323 20.33 31.96 -5.48
N ALA A 324 20.15 30.65 -5.66
CA ALA A 324 19.75 29.73 -4.58
C ALA A 324 20.41 28.34 -4.70
N PRO A 325 21.75 28.25 -4.73
CA PRO A 325 22.45 26.99 -5.02
C PRO A 325 22.16 25.88 -4.01
N VAL A 326 21.94 26.22 -2.74
CA VAL A 326 21.62 25.24 -1.68
C VAL A 326 20.24 24.64 -1.89
N VAL A 327 19.26 25.47 -2.27
CA VAL A 327 17.88 25.06 -2.50
C VAL A 327 17.80 24.12 -3.71
N VAL A 328 18.48 24.46 -4.80
CA VAL A 328 18.59 23.61 -6.00
C VAL A 328 19.30 22.29 -5.68
N LEU A 329 20.39 22.33 -4.90
CA LEU A 329 21.12 21.14 -4.47
C LEU A 329 20.22 20.20 -3.65
N LEU A 330 19.44 20.73 -2.70
CA LEU A 330 18.53 19.95 -1.87
C LEU A 330 17.41 19.32 -2.70
N GLY A 331 16.82 20.04 -3.66
CA GLY A 331 15.82 19.47 -4.57
C GLY A 331 16.38 18.33 -5.42
N ARG A 332 17.59 18.48 -5.96
CA ARG A 332 18.29 17.40 -6.69
C ARG A 332 18.57 16.19 -5.80
N LEU A 333 19.03 16.43 -4.58
CA LEU A 333 19.32 15.38 -3.62
C LEU A 333 18.05 14.60 -3.24
N GLU A 334 16.95 15.30 -2.99
CA GLU A 334 15.65 14.68 -2.71
C GLU A 334 15.24 13.74 -3.85
N ILE A 335 15.26 14.19 -5.10
CA ILE A 335 14.87 13.36 -6.24
C ILE A 335 15.76 12.13 -6.39
N LEU A 336 17.08 12.27 -6.21
CA LEU A 336 17.99 11.13 -6.23
C LEU A 336 17.67 10.12 -5.12
N ILE A 337 17.35 10.61 -3.91
CA ILE A 337 16.93 9.77 -2.77
C ILE A 337 15.60 9.09 -3.09
N THR A 338 14.61 9.82 -3.62
CA THR A 338 13.29 9.31 -4.02
C THR A 338 13.43 8.20 -5.04
N LEU A 339 14.21 8.43 -6.10
CA LEU A 339 14.45 7.44 -7.16
C LEU A 339 15.15 6.18 -6.61
N ALA A 340 16.29 6.37 -5.93
CA ALA A 340 17.07 5.25 -5.40
C ALA A 340 16.27 4.46 -4.34
N GLY A 341 15.54 5.15 -3.46
CA GLY A 341 14.69 4.56 -2.44
C GLY A 341 13.51 3.81 -3.03
N ALA A 342 12.79 4.39 -3.99
CA ALA A 342 11.67 3.74 -4.67
C ALA A 342 12.11 2.45 -5.38
N VAL A 343 13.18 2.51 -6.19
CA VAL A 343 13.73 1.33 -6.88
C VAL A 343 14.16 0.26 -5.86
N THR A 344 14.86 0.66 -4.80
CA THR A 344 15.31 -0.27 -3.76
C THR A 344 14.13 -0.94 -3.06
N LEU A 345 13.09 -0.19 -2.72
CA LEU A 345 11.89 -0.72 -2.06
C LEU A 345 11.08 -1.64 -2.97
N ILE A 346 10.98 -1.36 -4.26
CA ILE A 346 10.37 -2.27 -5.24
C ILE A 346 11.14 -3.58 -5.26
N VAL A 347 12.47 -3.54 -5.43
CA VAL A 347 13.32 -4.74 -5.45
C VAL A 347 13.21 -5.54 -4.16
N LEU A 348 13.20 -4.89 -3.00
CA LEU A 348 13.06 -5.57 -1.70
C LEU A 348 11.64 -6.13 -1.49
N ALA A 349 10.60 -5.44 -1.95
CA ALA A 349 9.22 -5.91 -1.85
C ALA A 349 8.96 -7.15 -2.70
N LEU A 350 9.64 -7.29 -3.85
CA LEU A 350 9.56 -8.48 -4.71
C LEU A 350 10.27 -9.71 -4.10
N ARG A 351 11.18 -9.53 -3.14
CA ARG A 351 11.81 -10.66 -2.44
C ARG A 351 10.83 -11.31 -1.46
N PRO A 352 10.90 -12.65 -1.26
CA PRO A 352 10.11 -13.32 -0.23
C PRO A 352 10.33 -12.70 1.15
N GLY A 353 9.23 -12.45 1.85
CA GLY A 353 9.27 -11.92 3.21
C GLY A 353 9.52 -13.02 4.25
N VAL A 354 9.57 -12.62 5.52
CA VAL A 354 9.66 -13.56 6.64
C VAL A 354 8.25 -14.04 7.00
N PRO A 355 7.96 -15.34 6.99
CA PRO A 355 6.66 -15.87 7.42
C PRO A 355 6.32 -15.40 8.84
N ALA A 356 5.13 -14.84 9.01
CA ALA A 356 4.64 -14.49 10.33
C ALA A 356 4.28 -15.77 11.08
N GLN A 357 4.91 -15.98 12.24
CA GLN A 357 4.52 -17.05 13.14
C GLN A 357 3.11 -16.79 13.68
N PRO A 358 2.24 -17.81 13.76
CA PRO A 358 0.97 -17.69 14.47
C PRO A 358 1.26 -17.17 15.88
N GLY A 359 0.49 -16.18 16.33
CA GLY A 359 0.52 -15.82 17.74
C GLY A 359 0.13 -17.04 18.58
N PRO A 360 0.55 -17.12 19.86
CA PRO A 360 0.01 -18.13 20.76
C PRO A 360 -1.51 -18.09 20.65
N ALA A 361 -2.13 -19.25 20.40
CA ALA A 361 -3.57 -19.33 20.30
C ALA A 361 -4.15 -18.68 21.57
N PRO A 362 -5.17 -17.81 21.45
CA PRO A 362 -5.85 -17.33 22.64
C PRO A 362 -6.25 -18.57 23.41
N VAL A 363 -5.79 -18.68 24.66
CA VAL A 363 -6.08 -19.83 25.52
C VAL A 363 -7.58 -19.97 25.50
N ALA A 364 -8.09 -20.94 24.74
CA ALA A 364 -9.50 -21.08 24.44
C ALA A 364 -10.16 -21.19 25.80
N GLY A 365 -10.92 -20.14 26.16
CA GLY A 365 -11.26 -19.81 27.54
C GLY A 365 -11.38 -21.07 28.36
N GLY A 366 -10.32 -21.40 29.12
CA GLY A 366 -10.52 -22.25 30.26
C GLY A 366 -11.67 -21.57 30.97
N ALA A 367 -12.82 -22.24 31.05
CA ALA A 367 -13.93 -21.75 31.84
C ALA A 367 -13.29 -21.21 33.12
N PRO A 368 -13.52 -19.93 33.49
CA PRO A 368 -12.90 -19.37 34.69
C PRO A 368 -13.05 -20.43 35.76
N PRO A 369 -11.96 -20.95 36.35
CA PRO A 369 -11.95 -22.22 37.05
C PRO A 369 -13.19 -22.27 37.93
N PHE A 370 -14.14 -23.13 37.54
CA PHE A 370 -15.37 -23.33 38.29
C PHE A 370 -14.91 -23.95 39.61
N GLY A 371 -14.70 -23.13 40.63
CA GLY A 371 -14.22 -23.57 41.93
C GLY A 371 -12.77 -23.22 42.24
N ALA A 372 -12.50 -21.94 42.46
CA ALA A 372 -11.99 -21.57 43.77
C ALA A 372 -12.99 -20.58 44.35
N PHE A 373 -13.94 -21.09 45.14
CA PHE A 373 -14.66 -20.23 46.08
C PHE A 373 -13.59 -19.43 46.83
N PRO A 374 -13.70 -18.10 46.95
CA PRO A 374 -12.79 -17.36 47.81
C PRO A 374 -12.87 -18.03 49.18
N ALA A 375 -11.73 -18.53 49.67
CA ALA A 375 -11.65 -19.00 51.04
C ALA A 375 -12.14 -17.85 51.91
N GLN A 376 -13.28 -18.08 52.56
CA GLN A 376 -13.93 -17.12 53.42
C GLN A 376 -12.88 -16.73 54.46
N ALA A 377 -12.45 -15.46 54.45
CA ALA A 377 -11.50 -14.97 55.45
C ALA A 377 -12.11 -15.20 56.84
N PRO A 378 -11.37 -15.78 57.80
CA PRO A 378 -11.89 -16.04 59.13
C PRO A 378 -12.43 -14.73 59.75
N GLY A 379 -13.76 -14.65 59.94
CA GLY A 379 -14.42 -13.51 60.55
C GLY A 379 -15.49 -12.78 59.72
N GLN A 380 -15.72 -13.15 58.45
CA GLN A 380 -16.84 -12.54 57.69
C GLN A 380 -18.19 -13.24 57.98
N PRO A 381 -19.24 -12.49 58.36
CA PRO A 381 -20.59 -13.04 58.55
C PRO A 381 -21.18 -13.50 57.20
N PRO A 382 -22.02 -14.54 57.20
CA PRO A 382 -22.55 -15.14 55.98
C PRO A 382 -23.43 -14.13 55.21
N MET A 383 -23.05 -13.81 53.96
CA MET A 383 -23.94 -13.07 53.06
C MET A 383 -25.09 -13.99 52.62
N GLN A 384 -26.32 -13.56 52.91
CA GLN A 384 -27.54 -14.20 52.41
C GLN A 384 -27.60 -14.06 50.88
N ALA A 385 -27.35 -15.16 50.17
CA ALA A 385 -27.55 -15.26 48.73
C ALA A 385 -29.03 -15.00 48.41
N HIS A 386 -29.31 -13.93 47.65
CA HIS A 386 -30.62 -13.72 47.05
C HIS A 386 -30.83 -14.76 45.95
N ALA A 387 -31.83 -15.61 46.15
CA ALA A 387 -32.22 -16.67 45.23
C ALA A 387 -32.65 -16.07 43.88
N GLN A 388 -31.90 -16.40 42.83
CA GLN A 388 -32.37 -16.22 41.45
C GLN A 388 -33.39 -17.33 41.13
N PRO A 389 -34.53 -17.02 40.45
CA PRO A 389 -35.55 -18.00 40.11
C PRO A 389 -35.00 -19.12 39.21
N TYR A 390 -35.14 -20.35 39.68
CA TYR A 390 -34.75 -21.59 39.01
C TYR A 390 -35.66 -21.87 37.80
N VAL A 391 -35.06 -22.02 36.61
CA VAL A 391 -35.72 -22.57 35.42
C VAL A 391 -35.38 -24.07 35.36
N PRO A 392 -36.35 -25.00 35.39
CA PRO A 392 -36.06 -26.43 35.42
C PRO A 392 -35.48 -26.91 34.08
N GLN A 393 -34.27 -27.47 34.10
CA GLN A 393 -33.74 -28.26 33.00
C GLN A 393 -34.23 -29.70 33.07
N GLN A 394 -34.63 -30.20 31.92
CA GLN A 394 -35.22 -31.51 31.66
C GLN A 394 -34.16 -32.64 31.78
N PRO A 395 -34.45 -33.80 32.40
CA PRO A 395 -33.46 -34.84 32.65
C PRO A 395 -33.28 -35.80 31.45
N GLY A 396 -32.02 -36.01 31.03
CA GLY A 396 -31.61 -37.11 30.14
C GLY A 396 -30.78 -38.16 30.90
N PRO A 397 -30.88 -39.46 30.54
CA PRO A 397 -30.45 -40.57 31.40
C PRO A 397 -28.94 -40.86 31.39
N VAL A 398 -28.43 -41.17 32.58
CA VAL A 398 -27.11 -41.72 32.90
C VAL A 398 -27.07 -43.24 32.70
N PRO A 399 -25.95 -43.80 32.18
CA PRO A 399 -25.53 -45.16 32.51
C PRO A 399 -24.49 -45.16 33.63
N ALA A 400 -24.76 -45.97 34.65
CA ALA A 400 -23.93 -46.20 35.83
C ALA A 400 -22.76 -47.15 35.53
N GLY A 401 -21.63 -46.91 36.19
CA GLY A 401 -20.52 -47.85 36.30
C GLY A 401 -19.56 -47.48 37.43
N PRO A 402 -19.31 -48.34 38.43
CA PRO A 402 -18.35 -48.10 39.50
C PRO A 402 -16.98 -48.69 39.14
N GLY A 403 -15.92 -47.87 39.24
CA GLY A 403 -14.54 -48.30 39.09
C GLY A 403 -13.65 -47.71 40.19
N PRO A 404 -12.68 -48.46 40.76
CA PRO A 404 -12.01 -48.10 42.01
C PRO A 404 -10.80 -47.17 41.81
N ALA A 405 -10.43 -46.53 42.91
CA ALA A 405 -9.30 -45.63 43.06
C ALA A 405 -7.97 -46.19 42.51
N GLY A 406 -7.35 -45.43 41.61
CA GLY A 406 -5.99 -45.64 41.14
C GLY A 406 -5.19 -44.34 41.27
N THR A 407 -4.16 -44.36 42.13
CA THR A 407 -3.13 -43.33 42.27
C THR A 407 -2.25 -43.30 41.02
N GLY A 408 -2.34 -42.24 40.22
CA GLY A 408 -1.48 -42.02 39.05
C GLY A 408 -0.23 -41.18 39.40
N PRO A 409 0.99 -41.57 38.95
CA PRO A 409 2.21 -40.84 39.21
C PRO A 409 2.44 -39.68 38.22
N ALA A 410 3.32 -38.77 38.63
CA ALA A 410 3.77 -37.57 37.93
C ALA A 410 4.17 -37.83 36.46
N GLY A 411 3.62 -37.01 35.56
CA GLY A 411 3.93 -37.02 34.14
C GLY A 411 5.37 -36.59 33.87
N ALA A 412 6.08 -37.42 33.12
CA ALA A 412 7.44 -37.19 32.66
C ALA A 412 7.52 -36.00 31.70
N ALA A 413 8.54 -35.16 31.90
CA ALA A 413 8.93 -34.09 31.00
C ALA A 413 9.40 -34.66 29.66
N TYR A 414 8.79 -34.22 28.56
CA TYR A 414 9.25 -34.50 27.21
C TYR A 414 10.58 -33.77 26.97
N ALA A 415 11.67 -34.52 26.94
CA ALA A 415 12.96 -34.05 26.44
C ALA A 415 12.91 -33.97 24.91
N TYR A 416 13.13 -32.77 24.37
CA TYR A 416 13.34 -32.56 22.94
C TYR A 416 14.64 -33.24 22.48
N PRO A 417 14.67 -33.87 21.30
CA PRO A 417 15.91 -34.41 20.73
C PRO A 417 16.88 -33.26 20.33
N PRO A 418 18.20 -33.47 20.45
CA PRO A 418 19.20 -32.48 20.09
C PRO A 418 19.17 -32.20 18.58
N ALA A 419 19.37 -30.93 18.23
CA ALA A 419 19.44 -30.45 16.86
C ALA A 419 20.57 -31.17 16.08
N GLN A 420 20.22 -31.75 14.93
CA GLN A 420 21.21 -32.31 14.01
C GLN A 420 22.08 -31.19 13.39
N PRO A 421 23.41 -31.40 13.26
CA PRO A 421 24.29 -30.46 12.58
C PRO A 421 23.91 -30.30 11.11
N ALA A 422 23.88 -29.05 10.63
CA ALA A 422 23.62 -28.72 9.23
C ALA A 422 24.71 -29.34 8.33
N GLY A 423 24.28 -30.14 7.35
CA GLY A 423 25.16 -30.67 6.31
C GLY A 423 25.69 -29.56 5.39
N PRO A 424 26.82 -29.80 4.71
CA PRO A 424 27.43 -28.83 3.80
C PRO A 424 26.51 -28.54 2.59
N PRO A 425 26.52 -27.30 2.07
CA PRO A 425 25.68 -26.93 0.94
C PRO A 425 26.13 -27.65 -0.34
N PRO A 426 25.18 -27.99 -1.23
CA PRO A 426 25.50 -28.62 -2.52
C PRO A 426 26.29 -27.67 -3.42
N SER A 427 27.36 -28.18 -4.04
CA SER A 427 28.16 -27.49 -5.04
C SER A 427 27.33 -27.22 -6.30
N GLY A 428 27.08 -25.94 -6.59
CA GLY A 428 26.37 -25.51 -7.80
C GLY A 428 27.17 -25.74 -9.09
N PRO A 429 26.48 -25.85 -10.25
CA PRO A 429 27.12 -26.08 -11.54
C PRO A 429 27.93 -24.87 -12.02
N ALA A 430 29.06 -25.16 -12.67
CA ALA A 430 30.03 -24.20 -13.18
C ALA A 430 29.42 -23.26 -14.24
N ALA A 431 29.75 -21.97 -14.15
CA ALA A 431 29.29 -20.92 -15.06
C ALA A 431 29.86 -21.11 -16.48
N ALA A 432 28.97 -21.09 -17.47
CA ALA A 432 29.34 -21.07 -18.88
C ALA A 432 29.97 -19.72 -19.27
N THR A 433 31.03 -19.78 -20.06
CA THR A 433 31.73 -18.62 -20.63
C THR A 433 30.84 -17.84 -21.61
N PRO A 434 30.86 -16.49 -21.60
CA PRO A 434 30.04 -15.68 -22.48
C PRO A 434 30.56 -15.69 -23.94
N PRO A 435 29.66 -15.60 -24.94
CA PRO A 435 30.05 -15.53 -26.35
C PRO A 435 30.65 -14.16 -26.72
N GLY A 436 31.65 -14.20 -27.61
CA GLY A 436 32.45 -13.03 -28.03
C GLY A 436 31.66 -11.97 -28.81
N GLN A 437 32.07 -10.71 -28.63
CA GLN A 437 31.50 -9.54 -29.29
C GLN A 437 31.73 -9.55 -30.81
N PRO A 438 30.73 -9.15 -31.62
CA PRO A 438 30.92 -8.92 -33.05
C PRO A 438 31.69 -7.61 -33.35
N PRO A 439 32.34 -7.50 -34.54
CA PRO A 439 33.16 -6.35 -34.90
C PRO A 439 32.34 -5.07 -35.12
N GLY A 440 32.85 -3.94 -34.63
CA GLY A 440 32.19 -2.63 -34.68
C GLY A 440 32.10 -2.02 -36.09
N THR A 441 31.01 -1.30 -36.33
CA THR A 441 30.78 -0.49 -37.54
C THR A 441 31.50 0.85 -37.46
N PRO A 442 31.94 1.41 -38.61
CA PRO A 442 32.62 2.71 -38.66
C PRO A 442 31.67 3.89 -38.39
N PRO A 443 32.19 5.02 -37.85
CA PRO A 443 31.38 6.17 -37.48
C PRO A 443 30.89 6.97 -38.70
N PRO A 444 29.69 7.59 -38.63
CA PRO A 444 29.18 8.47 -39.68
C PRO A 444 29.92 9.83 -39.71
N PRO A 445 29.93 10.52 -40.87
CA PRO A 445 30.60 11.80 -41.04
C PRO A 445 29.88 12.94 -40.29
N ALA A 446 30.68 13.91 -39.82
CA ALA A 446 30.22 15.04 -39.02
C ALA A 446 29.36 16.02 -39.83
N GLY A 447 28.19 16.36 -39.28
CA GLY A 447 27.30 17.40 -39.81
C GLY A 447 27.80 18.83 -39.51
N PRO A 448 27.25 19.84 -40.22
CA PRO A 448 27.65 21.24 -40.05
C PRO A 448 27.18 21.82 -38.69
N PRO A 449 27.89 22.85 -38.17
CA PRO A 449 27.62 23.42 -36.85
C PRO A 449 26.30 24.20 -36.82
N PRO A 450 25.54 24.14 -35.71
CA PRO A 450 24.30 24.90 -35.55
C PRO A 450 24.58 26.40 -35.35
N SER A 451 23.75 27.23 -35.98
CA SER A 451 23.74 28.68 -35.82
C SER A 451 23.25 29.08 -34.41
N ALA A 452 23.90 30.10 -33.84
CA ALA A 452 23.64 30.59 -32.49
C ALA A 452 22.20 31.15 -32.32
N PRO A 453 21.51 30.88 -31.20
CA PRO A 453 20.21 31.49 -30.91
C PRO A 453 20.34 32.95 -30.47
N PRO A 454 19.31 33.79 -30.69
CA PRO A 454 19.28 35.16 -30.22
C PRO A 454 19.21 35.22 -28.68
N SER A 455 19.96 36.16 -28.10
CA SER A 455 19.98 36.43 -26.67
C SER A 455 18.65 37.04 -26.21
N GLN A 456 17.86 36.28 -25.43
CA GLN A 456 16.70 36.80 -24.70
C GLN A 456 17.10 37.21 -23.28
N GLY A 457 16.63 38.40 -22.89
CA GLY A 457 16.94 39.05 -21.62
C GLY A 457 16.35 38.34 -20.40
N GLY A 458 17.01 38.58 -19.27
CA GLY A 458 16.73 37.95 -17.98
C GLY A 458 15.29 38.14 -17.51
N GLY A 459 14.65 37.03 -17.21
CA GLY A 459 13.45 36.91 -16.41
C GLY A 459 13.63 35.72 -15.48
N ASP A 460 13.44 35.97 -14.20
CA ASP A 460 13.74 35.05 -13.10
C ASP A 460 13.02 33.70 -13.26
N GLY A 461 13.82 32.62 -13.16
CA GLY A 461 13.39 31.25 -13.43
C GLY A 461 12.62 30.65 -12.26
N ALA A 462 11.31 30.45 -12.44
CA ALA A 462 10.50 29.60 -11.58
C ALA A 462 10.51 28.16 -12.13
N PRO A 463 11.02 27.15 -11.40
CA PRO A 463 10.90 25.76 -11.79
C PRO A 463 9.48 25.25 -11.47
N GLY A 464 8.77 24.79 -12.50
CA GLY A 464 7.53 24.05 -12.36
C GLY A 464 7.80 22.59 -12.00
N GLY A 465 7.20 22.12 -10.91
CA GLY A 465 7.22 20.73 -10.49
C GLY A 465 6.67 20.54 -9.09
N THR A 466 5.78 19.57 -8.91
CA THR A 466 5.08 19.21 -7.68
C THR A 466 5.98 18.63 -6.57
N PHE A 467 7.26 18.39 -6.85
CA PHE A 467 8.27 17.97 -5.88
C PHE A 467 9.52 18.83 -6.00
N GLY A 468 9.89 19.49 -4.90
CA GLY A 468 11.05 20.35 -4.81
C GLY A 468 10.74 21.66 -4.07
N PRO A 469 11.70 22.60 -4.08
CA PRO A 469 11.47 23.91 -3.48
C PRO A 469 10.23 24.60 -4.04
N PRO A 470 9.50 25.37 -3.22
CA PRO A 470 8.51 26.29 -3.73
C PRO A 470 9.13 27.16 -4.84
N PRO A 471 8.41 27.46 -5.94
CA PRO A 471 8.94 28.31 -6.99
C PRO A 471 9.42 29.63 -6.39
N ALA A 472 10.70 29.95 -6.63
CA ALA A 472 11.29 31.22 -6.23
C ALA A 472 10.76 32.31 -7.16
N TYR A 473 10.20 33.37 -6.58
CA TYR A 473 9.78 34.58 -7.27
C TYR A 473 10.79 35.70 -7.06
#